data_AF-A0A0C4YR58-F1
#
_entry.id   AF-A0A0C4YR58-F1
#
_cell.length_a   1.000
_cell.length_b   1.000
_cell.length_c   1.000
_cell.angle_alpha   90.00
_cell.angle_beta   90.00
_cell.angle_gamma   90.00
#
_symmetry.space_group_name_H-M   'P 1'
#
loop_
_entity.id
_entity.type
_entity.pdbx_description
1 polymer ?
#
loop_
_entity_poly.entity_id
_entity_poly.type
_entity_poly.pdbx_seq_one_letter_code
_entity_poly.pdbx_strand_id
1 'polypeptide(L)'
;MAKNLTQEEIDAFKARLCAVAERRFAEGGVASVSMRQLAEELGCSPMTPYRYFKDKDDILAAVRTAAFDRFAATLEAAGASVAEPRERARAVGEAYLAFAFAQPNAYRLMFDMTQPDDDRYPDLERAGSRARRTMSAHLETMAQRGLIHGDPQVLSYVIWASIHGLVMLRLAGKLPGDPDFRAIHAEMLRLLAAGMRAPMPAASLEAGNEAGHETVSEPVPTSMPKPIRQQRKRSSR
;
A
#
# COMPACT_ATOMS: atom_id res chain seq x y z
N MET A 1 -37.78 -22.07 -2.06
CA MET A 1 -37.25 -21.23 -0.96
C MET A 1 -35.77 -21.03 -1.20
N ALA A 2 -35.26 -19.80 -1.17
CA ALA A 2 -33.82 -19.58 -1.29
C ALA A 2 -33.14 -20.25 -0.10
N LYS A 3 -32.18 -21.14 -0.36
CA LYS A 3 -31.37 -21.77 0.69
C LYS A 3 -30.68 -20.65 1.47
N ASN A 4 -30.95 -20.53 2.77
CA ASN A 4 -30.20 -19.62 3.63
C ASN A 4 -28.78 -20.16 3.71
N LEU A 5 -27.85 -19.41 3.12
CA LEU A 5 -26.43 -19.76 3.18
C LEU A 5 -25.94 -19.59 4.61
N THR A 6 -25.05 -20.47 5.05
CA THR A 6 -24.34 -20.28 6.31
C THR A 6 -23.43 -19.07 6.22
N GLN A 7 -23.01 -18.52 7.37
CA GLN A 7 -22.03 -17.44 7.39
C GLN A 7 -20.72 -17.84 6.69
N GLU A 8 -20.28 -19.08 6.88
CA GLU A 8 -19.11 -19.63 6.20
C GLU A 8 -19.28 -19.68 4.67
N GLU A 9 -20.45 -20.07 4.17
CA GLU A 9 -20.73 -20.09 2.73
C GLU A 9 -20.74 -18.66 2.15
N ILE A 10 -21.24 -17.68 2.91
CA ILE A 10 -21.22 -16.26 2.53
C ILE A 10 -19.78 -15.74 2.47
N ASP A 11 -18.98 -16.01 3.49
CA ASP A 11 -17.60 -15.53 3.56
C ASP A 11 -16.73 -16.20 2.48
N ALA A 12 -16.95 -17.49 2.22
CA ALA A 12 -16.31 -18.19 1.11
C ALA A 12 -16.69 -17.60 -0.26
N PHE A 13 -17.95 -17.20 -0.45
CA PHE A 13 -18.36 -16.51 -1.67
C PHE A 13 -17.70 -15.14 -1.80
N LYS A 14 -17.72 -14.32 -0.75
CA LYS A 14 -17.07 -13.00 -0.72
C LYS A 14 -15.58 -13.11 -1.02
N ALA A 15 -14.89 -14.08 -0.44
CA ALA A 15 -13.47 -14.33 -0.69
C ALA A 15 -13.19 -14.69 -2.16
N ARG A 16 -13.98 -15.59 -2.76
CA ARG A 16 -13.85 -15.91 -4.19
C ARG A 16 -14.10 -14.69 -5.08
N LEU A 17 -15.13 -13.90 -4.77
CA LEU A 17 -15.44 -12.68 -5.50
C LEU A 17 -14.31 -11.67 -5.41
N CYS A 18 -13.75 -11.45 -4.22
CA CYS A 18 -12.62 -10.56 -4.01
C CYS A 18 -11.38 -11.04 -4.77
N ALA A 19 -11.10 -12.35 -4.81
CA ALA A 19 -9.97 -12.89 -5.57
C ALA A 19 -10.10 -12.63 -7.09
N VAL A 20 -11.31 -12.79 -7.65
CA VAL A 20 -11.58 -12.45 -9.05
C VAL A 20 -11.42 -10.95 -9.29
N ALA A 21 -11.99 -10.13 -8.41
CA ALA A 21 -11.92 -8.67 -8.50
C ALA A 21 -10.48 -8.15 -8.39
N GLU A 22 -9.67 -8.69 -7.49
CA GLU A 22 -8.24 -8.38 -7.32
C GLU A 22 -7.48 -8.53 -8.64
N ARG A 23 -7.63 -9.67 -9.32
CA ARG A 23 -7.00 -9.90 -10.63
C ARG A 23 -7.46 -8.87 -11.66
N ARG A 24 -8.78 -8.67 -11.78
CA ARG A 24 -9.36 -7.77 -12.78
C ARG A 24 -8.97 -6.31 -12.57
N PHE A 25 -8.96 -5.85 -11.32
CA PHE A 25 -8.51 -4.51 -10.98
C PHE A 25 -7.04 -4.30 -11.31
N ALA A 26 -6.19 -5.31 -11.09
CA ALA A 26 -4.78 -5.20 -11.44
C ALA A 26 -4.52 -5.19 -12.97
N GLU A 27 -5.35 -5.87 -13.75
CA GLU A 27 -5.22 -5.92 -15.23
C GLU A 27 -5.71 -4.65 -15.93
N GLY A 28 -6.85 -4.10 -15.52
CA GLY A 28 -7.53 -3.02 -16.25
C GLY A 28 -7.94 -1.81 -15.40
N GLY A 29 -7.61 -1.80 -14.10
CA GLY A 29 -8.08 -0.80 -13.16
C GLY A 29 -9.55 -0.95 -12.79
N VAL A 30 -9.96 -0.25 -11.73
CA VAL A 30 -11.32 -0.33 -11.16
C VAL A 30 -12.40 0.03 -12.20
N ALA A 31 -12.15 1.02 -13.06
CA ALA A 31 -13.09 1.46 -14.08
C ALA A 31 -13.44 0.37 -15.11
N SER A 32 -12.53 -0.56 -15.38
CA SER A 32 -12.73 -1.65 -16.37
C SER A 32 -13.64 -2.78 -15.88
N VAL A 33 -13.94 -2.83 -14.59
CA VAL A 33 -14.67 -3.91 -13.95
C VAL A 33 -16.11 -3.49 -13.68
N SER A 34 -17.05 -4.40 -13.93
CA SER A 34 -18.47 -4.28 -13.59
C SER A 34 -18.94 -5.45 -12.73
N MET A 35 -19.98 -5.22 -11.93
CA MET A 35 -20.62 -6.27 -11.11
C MET A 35 -21.06 -7.47 -11.94
N ARG A 36 -21.54 -7.22 -13.17
CA ARG A 36 -21.99 -8.25 -14.10
C ARG A 36 -20.84 -9.13 -14.59
N GLN A 37 -19.70 -8.54 -14.96
CA GLN A 37 -18.53 -9.32 -15.36
C GLN A 37 -18.01 -10.21 -14.23
N LEU A 38 -18.01 -9.71 -13.00
CA LEU A 38 -17.64 -10.51 -11.82
C LEU A 38 -18.61 -11.68 -11.60
N ALA A 39 -19.93 -11.45 -11.76
CA ALA A 39 -20.93 -12.50 -11.65
C ALA A 39 -20.79 -13.58 -12.74
N GLU A 40 -20.60 -13.15 -13.99
CA GLU A 40 -20.40 -14.03 -15.14
C GLU A 40 -19.19 -14.94 -14.94
N GLU A 41 -18.08 -14.38 -14.45
CA GLU A 41 -16.84 -15.13 -14.19
C GLU A 41 -16.96 -16.09 -13.00
N LEU A 42 -17.77 -15.75 -12.00
CA LEU A 42 -18.07 -16.61 -10.86
C LEU A 42 -19.16 -17.66 -11.17
N GLY A 43 -19.74 -17.64 -12.38
CA GLY A 43 -20.82 -18.54 -12.77
C GLY A 43 -22.11 -18.36 -11.95
N CYS A 44 -22.36 -17.15 -11.45
CA CYS A 44 -23.55 -16.83 -10.65
C CYS A 44 -24.46 -15.82 -11.36
N SER A 45 -25.66 -15.60 -10.81
CA SER A 45 -26.58 -14.63 -11.41
C SER A 45 -26.06 -13.20 -11.25
N PRO A 46 -26.36 -12.27 -12.18
CA PRO A 46 -25.91 -10.87 -12.09
C PRO A 46 -26.30 -10.15 -10.79
N MET A 47 -27.36 -10.62 -10.11
CA MET A 47 -27.83 -10.06 -8.85
C MET A 47 -27.13 -10.63 -7.61
N THR A 48 -26.35 -11.71 -7.74
CA THR A 48 -25.72 -12.37 -6.60
C THR A 48 -24.67 -11.49 -5.91
N PRO A 49 -23.74 -10.80 -6.61
CA PRO A 49 -22.80 -9.87 -5.99
C PRO A 49 -23.49 -8.76 -5.18
N TYR A 50 -24.61 -8.23 -5.70
CA TYR A 50 -25.38 -7.17 -5.05
C TYR A 50 -26.01 -7.58 -3.70
N ARG A 51 -26.06 -8.89 -3.39
CA ARG A 51 -26.51 -9.37 -2.08
C ARG A 51 -25.46 -9.16 -0.99
N TYR A 52 -24.20 -8.95 -1.37
CA TYR A 52 -23.06 -8.89 -0.45
C TYR A 52 -22.28 -7.59 -0.52
N PHE A 53 -22.36 -6.89 -1.65
CA PHE A 53 -21.69 -5.62 -1.91
C PHE A 53 -22.68 -4.66 -2.56
N LYS A 54 -22.79 -3.44 -2.04
CA LYS A 54 -23.69 -2.40 -2.57
C LYS A 54 -23.30 -2.00 -3.99
N ASP A 55 -22.01 -1.82 -4.20
CA ASP A 55 -21.43 -1.34 -5.44
C ASP A 55 -19.99 -1.87 -5.62
N LYS A 56 -19.30 -1.35 -6.64
CA LYS A 56 -17.93 -1.74 -6.95
C LYS A 56 -16.91 -1.20 -5.95
N ASP A 57 -17.20 -0.06 -5.33
CA ASP A 57 -16.29 0.57 -4.37
C ASP A 57 -16.26 -0.23 -3.07
N ASP A 58 -17.39 -0.83 -2.69
CA ASP A 58 -17.50 -1.85 -1.64
C ASP A 58 -16.60 -3.07 -1.90
N ILE A 59 -16.56 -3.55 -3.15
CA ILE A 59 -15.68 -4.66 -3.55
C ILE A 59 -14.21 -4.23 -3.51
N LEU A 60 -13.91 -3.03 -4.01
CA LEU A 60 -12.55 -2.48 -3.97
C LEU A 60 -12.05 -2.39 -2.52
N ALA A 61 -12.87 -1.84 -1.62
CA ALA A 61 -12.52 -1.76 -0.20
C ALA A 61 -12.25 -3.15 0.38
N ALA A 62 -13.14 -4.12 0.15
CA ALA A 62 -12.95 -5.49 0.62
C ALA A 62 -11.68 -6.17 0.08
N VAL A 63 -11.38 -5.98 -1.21
CA VAL A 63 -10.14 -6.48 -1.84
C VAL A 63 -8.91 -5.85 -1.19
N ARG A 64 -8.92 -4.53 -1.00
CA ARG A 64 -7.79 -3.81 -0.39
C ARG A 64 -7.61 -4.18 1.08
N THR A 65 -8.70 -4.32 1.84
CA THR A 65 -8.67 -4.81 3.23
C THR A 65 -8.01 -6.18 3.28
N ALA A 66 -8.45 -7.12 2.44
CA ALA A 66 -7.88 -8.46 2.39
C ALA A 66 -6.38 -8.45 1.99
N ALA A 67 -5.98 -7.56 1.09
CA ALA A 67 -4.58 -7.40 0.73
C ALA A 67 -3.74 -6.85 1.89
N PHE A 68 -4.21 -5.80 2.59
CA PHE A 68 -3.55 -5.25 3.76
C PHE A 68 -3.47 -6.25 4.92
N ASP A 69 -4.48 -7.09 5.12
CA ASP A 69 -4.45 -8.12 6.15
C ASP A 69 -3.42 -9.21 5.88
N ARG A 70 -3.33 -9.68 4.62
CA ARG A 70 -2.26 -10.62 4.21
C ARG A 70 -0.89 -9.98 4.36
N PHE A 71 -0.76 -8.71 3.98
CA PHE A 71 0.48 -7.97 4.10
C PHE A 71 0.91 -7.80 5.55
N ALA A 72 0.03 -7.29 6.41
CA ALA A 72 0.27 -7.15 7.85
C ALA A 72 0.66 -8.48 8.50
N ALA A 73 -0.08 -9.57 8.21
CA ALA A 73 0.24 -10.89 8.74
C ALA A 73 1.64 -11.37 8.31
N THR A 74 2.05 -11.10 7.07
CA THR A 74 3.38 -11.43 6.55
C THR A 74 4.48 -10.67 7.31
N LEU A 75 4.28 -9.36 7.53
CA LEU A 75 5.21 -8.54 8.28
C LEU A 75 5.31 -8.94 9.76
N GLU A 76 4.17 -9.22 10.38
CA GLU A 76 4.08 -9.65 11.78
C GLU A 76 4.81 -10.98 12.00
N ALA A 77 4.57 -11.96 11.12
CA ALA A 77 5.23 -13.26 11.19
C ALA A 77 6.76 -13.13 11.08
N ALA A 78 7.26 -12.24 10.22
CA ALA A 78 8.68 -12.00 10.07
C ALA A 78 9.33 -11.36 11.31
N GLY A 79 8.58 -10.54 12.06
CA GLY A 79 9.07 -9.85 13.25
C GLY A 79 8.86 -10.57 14.58
N ALA A 80 7.94 -11.56 14.63
CA ALA A 80 7.41 -12.13 15.87
C ALA A 80 8.46 -12.73 16.82
N SER A 81 9.48 -13.40 16.27
CA SER A 81 10.53 -14.09 17.05
C SER A 81 11.84 -13.30 17.18
N VAL A 82 11.90 -12.09 16.60
CA VAL A 82 13.14 -11.31 16.56
C VAL A 82 13.16 -10.30 17.70
N ALA A 83 13.99 -10.52 18.72
CA ALA A 83 14.04 -9.69 19.92
C ALA A 83 14.71 -8.33 19.66
N GLU A 84 15.80 -8.33 18.89
CA GLU A 84 16.61 -7.14 18.65
C GLU A 84 15.92 -6.18 17.66
N PRO A 85 15.66 -4.90 18.02
CA PRO A 85 14.88 -3.99 17.18
C PRO A 85 15.45 -3.76 15.79
N ARG A 86 16.79 -3.70 15.66
CA ARG A 86 17.47 -3.54 14.36
C ARG A 86 17.29 -4.78 13.47
N GLU A 87 17.37 -5.96 14.05
CA GLU A 87 17.16 -7.22 13.34
C GLU A 87 15.68 -7.37 12.96
N ARG A 88 14.76 -6.97 13.84
CA ARG A 88 13.33 -6.96 13.56
C ARG A 88 12.99 -6.00 12.42
N ALA A 89 13.57 -4.80 12.42
CA ALA A 89 13.44 -3.83 11.32
C ALA A 89 13.86 -4.44 9.98
N ARG A 90 15.01 -5.15 9.97
CA ARG A 90 15.51 -5.84 8.79
C ARG A 90 14.57 -6.97 8.34
N ALA A 91 14.13 -7.82 9.26
CA ALA A 91 13.22 -8.93 8.95
C ALA A 91 11.89 -8.44 8.36
N VAL A 92 11.31 -7.39 8.95
CA VAL A 92 10.09 -6.73 8.44
C VAL A 92 10.34 -6.10 7.05
N GLY A 93 11.47 -5.43 6.84
CA GLY A 93 11.85 -4.87 5.55
C GLY A 93 12.03 -5.91 4.44
N GLU A 94 12.66 -7.05 4.74
CA GLU A 94 12.77 -8.16 3.77
C GLU A 94 11.41 -8.78 3.47
N ALA A 95 10.55 -8.95 4.48
CA ALA A 95 9.19 -9.45 4.29
C ALA A 95 8.33 -8.51 3.44
N TYR A 96 8.51 -7.20 3.59
CA TYR A 96 7.90 -6.18 2.73
C TYR A 96 8.23 -6.41 1.26
N LEU A 97 9.53 -6.55 0.95
CA LEU A 97 10.01 -6.77 -0.42
C LEU A 97 9.52 -8.10 -0.98
N ALA A 98 9.61 -9.16 -0.18
CA ALA A 98 9.15 -10.49 -0.55
C ALA A 98 7.66 -10.48 -0.92
N PHE A 99 6.83 -9.82 -0.11
CA PHE A 99 5.40 -9.67 -0.42
C PHE A 99 5.18 -8.90 -1.72
N ALA A 100 5.85 -7.75 -1.88
CA ALA A 100 5.66 -6.90 -3.06
C ALA A 100 5.98 -7.63 -4.38
N PHE A 101 7.02 -8.47 -4.39
CA PHE A 101 7.41 -9.23 -5.58
C PHE A 101 6.64 -10.53 -5.78
N ALA A 102 6.20 -11.18 -4.71
CA ALA A 102 5.36 -12.37 -4.80
C ALA A 102 3.90 -12.04 -5.17
N GLN A 103 3.40 -10.89 -4.75
CA GLN A 103 2.00 -10.45 -4.94
C GLN A 103 1.93 -9.01 -5.52
N PRO A 104 2.48 -8.76 -6.73
CA PRO A 104 2.56 -7.41 -7.28
C PRO A 104 1.18 -6.76 -7.52
N ASN A 105 0.16 -7.57 -7.84
CA ASN A 105 -1.21 -7.09 -8.02
C ASN A 105 -1.82 -6.59 -6.71
N ALA A 106 -1.72 -7.39 -5.64
CA ALA A 106 -2.16 -6.99 -4.30
C ALA A 106 -1.42 -5.74 -3.82
N TYR A 107 -0.11 -5.69 -4.06
CA TYR A 107 0.73 -4.55 -3.68
C TYR A 107 0.29 -3.25 -4.37
N ARG A 108 0.06 -3.28 -5.69
CA ARG A 108 -0.48 -2.14 -6.44
C ARG A 108 -1.88 -1.75 -5.96
N LEU A 109 -2.74 -2.71 -5.64
CA LEU A 109 -4.07 -2.41 -5.10
C LEU A 109 -4.03 -1.68 -3.77
N MET A 110 -3.09 -2.03 -2.90
CA MET A 110 -2.92 -1.35 -1.61
C MET A 110 -2.46 0.10 -1.80
N PHE A 111 -1.49 0.34 -2.67
CA PHE A 111 -0.73 1.60 -2.70
C PHE A 111 -0.92 2.49 -3.94
N ASP A 112 -1.27 1.95 -5.10
CA ASP A 112 -1.47 2.72 -6.34
C ASP A 112 -2.93 3.21 -6.49
N MET A 113 -3.87 2.60 -5.76
CA MET A 113 -5.30 2.89 -5.89
C MET A 113 -5.82 3.76 -4.75
N THR A 114 -6.67 4.71 -5.10
CA THR A 114 -7.44 5.51 -4.15
C THR A 114 -8.79 4.85 -3.87
N GLN A 115 -9.25 4.91 -2.62
CA GLN A 115 -10.60 4.49 -2.26
C GLN A 115 -11.52 5.72 -2.35
N PRO A 116 -12.59 5.70 -3.15
CA PRO A 116 -13.64 6.71 -3.05
C PRO A 116 -14.37 6.59 -1.71
N ASP A 117 -14.73 7.70 -1.07
CA ASP A 117 -15.46 7.75 0.22
C ASP A 117 -14.81 6.84 1.27
N ASP A 118 -13.53 7.08 1.60
CA ASP A 118 -12.73 6.21 2.46
C ASP A 118 -13.29 6.06 3.89
N ASP A 119 -13.93 7.12 4.40
CA ASP A 119 -14.67 7.16 5.66
C ASP A 119 -15.78 6.10 5.78
N ARG A 120 -16.32 5.64 4.64
CA ARG A 120 -17.29 4.54 4.57
C ARG A 120 -16.71 3.17 4.95
N TYR A 121 -15.38 3.02 4.97
CA TYR A 121 -14.70 1.72 5.08
C TYR A 121 -13.76 1.64 6.29
N PRO A 122 -14.27 1.61 7.53
CA PRO A 122 -13.44 1.55 8.73
C PRO A 122 -12.58 0.27 8.78
N ASP A 123 -13.00 -0.81 8.14
CA ASP A 123 -12.23 -2.07 8.07
C ASP A 123 -10.95 -1.91 7.24
N LEU A 124 -11.04 -1.14 6.14
CA LEU A 124 -9.89 -0.82 5.31
C LEU A 124 -8.87 0.02 6.09
N GLU A 125 -9.34 1.05 6.80
CA GLU A 125 -8.46 1.86 7.64
C GLU A 125 -7.82 1.02 8.76
N ARG A 126 -8.57 0.14 9.42
CA ARG A 126 -8.01 -0.75 10.45
C ARG A 126 -6.92 -1.66 9.89
N ALA A 127 -7.13 -2.26 8.72
CA ALA A 127 -6.14 -3.13 8.08
C ALA A 127 -4.88 -2.34 7.64
N GLY A 128 -5.06 -1.17 7.02
CA GLY A 128 -3.96 -0.28 6.64
C GLY A 128 -3.16 0.20 7.85
N SER A 129 -3.85 0.64 8.90
CA SER A 129 -3.22 1.05 10.17
C SER A 129 -2.49 -0.11 10.87
N ARG A 130 -3.01 -1.34 10.80
CA ARG A 130 -2.32 -2.54 11.31
C ARG A 130 -0.98 -2.74 10.59
N ALA A 131 -0.97 -2.73 9.26
CA ALA A 131 0.26 -2.84 8.47
C ALA A 131 1.25 -1.70 8.81
N ARG A 132 0.77 -0.46 8.90
CA ARG A 132 1.58 0.73 9.23
C ARG A 132 2.26 0.58 10.59
N ARG A 133 1.53 0.16 11.62
CA ARG A 133 2.09 -0.09 12.97
C ARG A 133 3.16 -1.17 12.95
N THR A 134 2.96 -2.27 12.24
CA THR A 134 3.96 -3.34 12.15
C THR A 134 5.25 -2.85 11.49
N MET A 135 5.15 -1.94 10.50
CA MET A 135 6.30 -1.32 9.85
C MET A 135 7.03 -0.30 10.71
N SER A 136 6.41 0.32 11.71
CA SER A 136 7.01 1.45 12.44
C SER A 136 7.35 1.16 13.91
N ALA A 137 6.70 0.20 14.58
CA ALA A 137 6.83 -0.02 16.02
C ALA A 137 8.28 -0.28 16.50
N HIS A 138 9.12 -0.90 15.66
CA HIS A 138 10.52 -1.14 16.00
C HIS A 138 11.36 0.15 16.03
N LEU A 139 10.97 1.20 15.27
CA LEU A 139 11.65 2.49 15.26
C LEU A 139 11.44 3.23 16.58
N GLU A 140 10.24 3.17 17.16
CA GLU A 140 9.98 3.72 18.50
C GLU A 140 10.87 3.08 19.55
N THR A 141 11.00 1.75 19.51
CA THR A 141 11.89 1.01 20.41
C THR A 141 13.36 1.41 20.19
N MET A 142 13.78 1.61 18.93
CA MET A 142 15.13 2.05 18.60
C MET A 142 15.41 3.47 19.10
N ALA A 143 14.46 4.39 18.98
CA ALA A 143 14.58 5.76 19.48
C ALA A 143 14.68 5.79 21.01
N GLN A 144 13.82 5.04 21.72
CA GLN A 144 13.86 4.91 23.18
C GLN A 144 15.20 4.35 23.69
N ARG A 145 15.84 3.47 22.92
CA ARG A 145 17.17 2.90 23.24
C ARG A 145 18.34 3.78 22.76
N GLY A 146 18.09 4.96 22.21
CA GLY A 146 19.12 5.84 21.66
C GLY A 146 19.88 5.25 20.46
N LEU A 147 19.28 4.29 19.75
CA LEU A 147 19.89 3.63 18.59
C LEU A 147 19.72 4.43 17.29
N ILE A 148 18.75 5.34 17.28
CA ILE A 148 18.45 6.29 16.20
C ILE A 148 18.12 7.66 16.78
N HIS A 149 18.28 8.70 15.98
CA HIS A 149 17.97 10.10 16.30
C HIS A 149 16.92 10.65 15.33
N GLY A 150 16.03 11.50 15.84
CA GLY A 150 14.90 12.07 15.10
C GLY A 150 13.56 11.51 15.55
N ASP A 151 12.46 12.06 15.02
CA ASP A 151 11.11 11.59 15.30
C ASP A 151 10.87 10.23 14.62
N PRO A 152 10.60 9.14 15.38
CA PRO A 152 10.38 7.81 14.81
C PRO A 152 9.20 7.75 13.83
N GLN A 153 8.18 8.60 13.98
CA GLN A 153 7.06 8.67 13.05
C GLN A 153 7.50 9.25 11.71
N VAL A 154 8.23 10.37 11.71
CA VAL A 154 8.79 10.96 10.49
C VAL A 154 9.77 10.00 9.82
N LEU A 155 10.66 9.36 10.59
CA LEU A 155 11.60 8.37 10.08
C LEU A 155 10.88 7.18 9.42
N SER A 156 9.74 6.75 9.98
CA SER A 156 8.94 5.67 9.38
C SER A 156 8.45 6.02 7.97
N TYR A 157 8.03 7.27 7.74
CA TYR A 157 7.62 7.75 6.41
C TYR A 157 8.82 7.86 5.46
N VAL A 158 9.98 8.31 5.92
CA VAL A 158 11.20 8.38 5.09
C VAL A 158 11.64 6.99 4.64
N ILE A 159 11.65 6.02 5.56
CA ILE A 159 11.98 4.62 5.26
C ILE A 159 10.95 4.05 4.29
N TRP A 160 9.66 4.23 4.58
CA TRP A 160 8.60 3.72 3.72
C TRP A 160 8.65 4.33 2.31
N ALA A 161 8.80 5.65 2.18
CA ALA A 161 8.94 6.31 0.89
C ALA A 161 10.13 5.77 0.08
N SER A 162 11.26 5.50 0.74
CA SER A 162 12.47 4.96 0.11
C SER A 162 12.25 3.52 -0.40
N ILE A 163 11.75 2.63 0.47
CA ILE A 163 11.47 1.23 0.10
C ILE A 163 10.37 1.16 -0.96
N HIS A 164 9.27 1.89 -0.74
CA HIS A 164 8.11 1.91 -1.63
C HIS A 164 8.52 2.43 -3.02
N GLY A 165 9.24 3.56 -3.09
CA GLY A 165 9.74 4.12 -4.34
C GLY A 165 10.62 3.12 -5.10
N LEU A 166 11.54 2.44 -4.41
CA LEU A 166 12.40 1.44 -5.03
C LEU A 166 11.61 0.23 -5.57
N VAL A 167 10.64 -0.28 -4.80
CA VAL A 167 9.73 -1.35 -5.24
C VAL A 167 8.92 -0.92 -6.46
N MET A 168 8.34 0.29 -6.45
CA MET A 168 7.54 0.79 -7.56
C MET A 168 8.37 0.97 -8.84
N LEU A 169 9.58 1.51 -8.73
CA LEU A 169 10.52 1.59 -9.85
C LEU A 169 10.87 0.21 -10.40
N ARG A 170 11.06 -0.79 -9.52
CA ARG A 170 11.32 -2.18 -9.92
C ARG A 170 10.12 -2.79 -10.65
N LEU A 171 8.92 -2.69 -10.09
CA LEU A 171 7.68 -3.22 -10.67
C LEU A 171 7.30 -2.52 -11.98
N ALA A 172 7.74 -1.29 -12.19
CA ALA A 172 7.55 -0.53 -13.43
C ALA A 172 8.65 -0.80 -14.48
N GLY A 173 9.64 -1.66 -14.18
CA GLY A 173 10.78 -1.93 -15.07
C GLY A 173 11.66 -0.71 -15.33
N LYS A 174 11.71 0.24 -14.38
CA LYS A 174 12.45 1.51 -14.50
C LYS A 174 13.84 1.46 -13.88
N LEU A 175 14.15 0.43 -13.11
CA LEU A 175 15.50 0.19 -12.62
C LEU A 175 16.35 -0.51 -13.69
N PRO A 176 17.66 -0.20 -13.75
CA PRO A 176 18.58 -0.89 -14.63
C PRO A 176 18.77 -2.37 -14.21
N GLY A 177 19.37 -3.16 -15.08
CA GLY A 177 19.84 -4.51 -14.72
C GLY A 177 21.15 -4.50 -13.92
N ASP A 178 21.96 -3.45 -14.08
CA ASP A 178 23.23 -3.21 -13.40
C ASP A 178 23.36 -1.71 -13.04
N PRO A 179 23.60 -1.32 -11.76
CA PRO A 179 23.59 -2.20 -10.59
C PRO A 179 22.23 -2.86 -10.39
N ASP A 180 22.25 -4.10 -9.87
CA ASP A 180 21.01 -4.85 -9.65
C ASP A 180 20.17 -4.25 -8.50
N PHE A 181 18.92 -4.69 -8.40
CA PHE A 181 17.99 -4.24 -7.36
C PHE A 181 18.55 -4.40 -5.94
N ARG A 182 19.27 -5.49 -5.67
CA ARG A 182 19.78 -5.80 -4.33
C ARG A 182 20.91 -4.86 -3.94
N ALA A 183 21.78 -4.50 -4.88
CA ALA A 183 22.84 -3.53 -4.67
C ALA A 183 22.26 -2.14 -4.34
N ILE A 184 21.27 -1.68 -5.11
CA ILE A 184 20.59 -0.39 -4.87
C ILE A 184 19.88 -0.40 -3.51
N HIS A 185 19.17 -1.48 -3.20
CA HIS A 185 18.47 -1.65 -1.92
C HIS A 185 19.43 -1.65 -0.73
N ALA A 186 20.55 -2.38 -0.82
CA ALA A 186 21.56 -2.43 0.23
C ALA A 186 22.18 -1.04 0.49
N GLU A 187 22.48 -0.29 -0.58
CA GLU A 187 23.05 1.04 -0.46
C GLU A 187 22.05 2.05 0.14
N MET A 188 20.78 1.99 -0.27
CA MET A 188 19.70 2.75 0.33
C MET A 188 19.60 2.49 1.85
N LEU A 189 19.59 1.22 2.27
CA LEU A 189 19.55 0.85 3.69
C LEU A 189 20.79 1.35 4.44
N ARG A 190 21.98 1.26 3.83
CA ARG A 190 23.24 1.75 4.42
C ARG A 190 23.16 3.25 4.68
N LEU A 191 22.70 4.03 3.71
CA LEU A 191 22.54 5.49 3.80
C LEU A 191 21.51 5.88 4.86
N LEU A 192 20.33 5.25 4.85
CA LEU A 192 19.29 5.50 5.85
C LEU A 192 19.77 5.14 7.26
N ALA A 193 20.40 3.98 7.44
CA ALA A 193 20.92 3.56 8.74
C ALA A 193 22.04 4.46 9.26
N ALA A 194 22.89 4.98 8.38
CA ALA A 194 23.93 5.95 8.75
C ALA A 194 23.30 7.30 9.15
N GLY A 195 22.35 7.82 8.35
CA GLY A 195 21.67 9.08 8.62
C GLY A 195 20.91 9.06 9.94
N MET A 196 20.20 7.97 10.24
CA MET A 196 19.47 7.82 11.51
C MET A 196 20.37 7.68 12.74
N ARG A 197 21.64 7.28 12.58
CA ARG A 197 22.60 7.15 13.69
C ARG A 197 23.33 8.45 14.01
N ALA A 198 23.33 9.42 13.09
CA ALA A 198 23.93 10.71 13.33
C ALA A 198 22.93 11.61 14.09
N PRO A 199 23.36 12.31 15.14
CA PRO A 199 22.52 13.35 15.74
C PRO A 199 22.25 14.44 14.70
N MET A 200 20.99 14.88 14.62
CA MET A 200 20.58 16.04 13.80
C MET A 200 21.47 17.25 14.14
N PRO A 201 22.11 17.90 13.15
CA PRO A 201 22.75 19.19 13.38
C PRO A 201 21.70 20.21 13.87
N ALA A 202 22.02 20.96 14.93
CA ALA A 202 21.10 21.93 15.53
C ALA A 202 20.52 22.95 14.52
N ALA A 203 21.26 23.26 13.45
CA ALA A 203 20.87 24.22 12.42
C ALA A 203 19.72 23.75 11.48
N SER A 204 19.36 22.46 11.49
CA SER A 204 18.31 21.94 10.60
C SER A 204 16.89 22.03 11.17
N LEU A 205 16.73 22.43 12.44
CA LEU A 205 15.43 22.57 13.11
C LEU A 205 14.78 23.95 12.85
N GLU A 206 15.57 25.01 12.68
CA GLU A 206 15.03 26.38 12.56
C GLU A 206 14.40 26.64 11.17
N ALA A 207 14.93 26.03 10.10
CA ALA A 207 14.40 26.22 8.75
C ALA A 207 12.99 25.64 8.52
N GLY A 208 12.54 24.71 9.36
CA GLY A 208 11.20 24.11 9.27
C GLY A 208 10.13 24.83 10.09
N ASN A 209 10.52 25.65 11.08
CA ASN A 209 9.59 26.24 12.03
C ASN A 209 9.20 27.69 11.69
N GLU A 210 10.00 28.40 10.89
CA GLU A 210 9.66 29.77 10.44
C GLU A 210 8.62 29.82 9.32
N ALA A 211 8.35 28.70 8.64
CA ALA A 211 7.31 28.61 7.60
C ALA A 211 5.91 28.22 8.16
N GLY A 212 5.75 28.07 9.47
CA GLY A 212 4.62 27.39 10.11
C GLY A 212 3.46 28.27 10.60
N HIS A 213 3.19 29.43 9.99
CA HIS A 213 2.01 30.26 10.34
C HIS A 213 1.25 30.81 9.12
N GLU A 214 1.14 30.02 8.04
CA GLU A 214 -0.04 30.12 7.17
C GLU A 214 -0.97 28.96 7.50
N THR A 215 -2.09 29.27 8.13
CA THR A 215 -3.21 28.36 8.31
C THR A 215 -3.76 27.98 6.94
N VAL A 216 -3.24 26.91 6.32
CA VAL A 216 -3.90 26.26 5.19
C VAL A 216 -5.00 25.37 5.74
N SER A 217 -6.12 26.01 6.07
CA SER A 217 -7.40 25.35 6.29
C SER A 217 -8.13 25.24 4.94
N GLU A 218 -7.54 24.54 3.98
CA GLU A 218 -8.20 24.14 2.74
C GLU A 218 -7.85 22.68 2.42
N PRO A 219 -8.84 21.84 2.04
CA PRO A 219 -8.56 20.47 1.65
C PRO A 219 -7.72 20.45 0.37
N VAL A 220 -6.63 19.67 0.37
CA VAL A 220 -5.80 19.45 -0.81
C VAL A 220 -6.68 18.95 -1.97
N PRO A 221 -6.73 19.63 -3.14
CA PRO A 221 -7.57 19.21 -4.24
C PRO A 221 -7.06 17.89 -4.82
N THR A 222 -7.89 16.84 -4.77
CA THR A 222 -7.61 15.49 -5.30
C THR A 222 -7.71 15.37 -6.83
N SER A 223 -7.32 16.41 -7.57
CA SER A 223 -7.37 16.41 -9.04
C SER A 223 -6.01 16.70 -9.65
N MET A 224 -5.35 15.65 -10.15
CA MET A 224 -4.25 15.80 -11.12
C MET A 224 -4.82 16.26 -12.49
N PRO A 225 -4.11 17.14 -13.23
CA PRO A 225 -4.59 17.68 -14.49
C PRO A 225 -4.77 16.61 -15.58
N LYS A 226 -5.83 16.76 -16.39
CA LYS A 226 -6.16 15.86 -17.50
C LYS A 226 -5.00 15.79 -18.52
N PRO A 227 -4.72 14.60 -19.10
CA PRO A 227 -3.66 14.46 -20.09
C PRO A 227 -3.93 15.29 -21.34
N ILE A 228 -2.87 15.94 -21.85
CA ILE A 228 -2.88 16.72 -23.09
C ILE A 228 -3.29 15.81 -24.25
N ARG A 229 -4.38 16.19 -24.91
CA ARG A 229 -4.92 15.49 -26.10
C ARG A 229 -3.91 15.63 -27.24
N GLN A 230 -3.15 14.58 -27.54
CA GLN A 230 -2.33 14.55 -28.75
C GLN A 230 -3.26 14.67 -29.96
N GLN A 231 -3.16 15.80 -30.67
CA GLN A 231 -3.80 15.98 -31.97
C GLN A 231 -3.23 14.94 -32.93
N ARG A 232 -4.04 13.96 -33.32
CA ARG A 232 -3.76 13.14 -34.50
C ARG A 232 -3.76 14.06 -35.71
N LYS A 233 -2.59 14.34 -36.26
CA LYS A 233 -2.45 14.93 -37.60
C LYS A 233 -3.11 13.96 -38.59
N ARG A 234 -4.22 14.40 -39.20
CA ARG A 234 -4.72 13.79 -40.42
C ARG A 234 -3.66 14.01 -41.50
N SER A 235 -3.03 12.93 -41.96
CA SER A 235 -2.23 12.97 -43.17
C SER A 235 -3.20 12.93 -44.35
N SER A 236 -3.27 14.04 -45.08
CA SER A 236 -3.91 14.11 -46.38
C SER A 236 -2.84 13.84 -47.43
N ARG A 237 -2.93 12.71 -48.12
CA ARG A 237 -2.57 12.49 -49.53
C ARG A 237 -2.88 11.04 -49.91
#